data_AF-A0A0H3KJ66-F1
#
_entry.id   AF-A0A0H3KJ66-F1
#
_cell.length_a   1.000
_cell.length_b   1.000
_cell.length_c   1.000
_cell.angle_alpha   90.00
_cell.angle_beta   90.00
_cell.angle_gamma   90.00
#
_symmetry.space_group_name_H-M   'P 1'
#
loop_
_entity.id
_entity.type
_entity.pdbx_description
1 polymer ?
#
loop_
_entity_poly.entity_id
_entity_poly.type
_entity_poly.pdbx_seq_one_letter_code
_entity_poly.pdbx_strand_id
1 'polypeptide(L)'
;MLKNKTFKVTWNYISQTTFMYGSKVSFSNGEVTFINPLMPSGLPIHEWLMLKQFSKYKSAPSLPILRRGQHYKLHFDFDATPAGSVYFIIIFYNKNGTKLSTEIVKSNSITIQYPDEAYAYKIKMMNAASTSLIFRCLTITEMTHQYDLEYKSMRVTKIGDDQYGNDMINVIIAEPSDTYPTISNDFLKLFGHVWLVERWMDDNIEGNIKQLKNDLQSQDTLKAINLISYGSKSNVFVTYVAQHLGCKVYRTSHEDDDLKGWLTEHVPGNHELKDTNVEVYFKEEQDKHLNYMSRLMNPVRFLDYLDVSKLNGGEVNET
;
A
#
# COMPACT_ATOMS: atom_id res chain seq x y z
N MET A 1 -4.68 16.57 -2.37
CA MET A 1 -3.57 16.21 -3.28
C MET A 1 -3.81 14.80 -3.83
N LEU A 2 -3.60 14.55 -5.13
CA LEU A 2 -3.71 13.19 -5.69
C LEU A 2 -2.45 12.40 -5.31
N LYS A 3 -2.59 11.36 -4.51
CA LYS A 3 -1.49 10.45 -4.15
C LYS A 3 -0.97 9.74 -5.40
N ASN A 4 0.33 9.48 -5.42
CA ASN A 4 0.97 8.66 -6.44
C ASN A 4 0.26 7.32 -6.59
N LYS A 5 -0.09 7.00 -7.83
CA LYS A 5 -0.70 5.72 -8.15
C LYS A 5 0.37 4.64 -8.11
N THR A 6 0.33 3.78 -7.10
CA THR A 6 1.19 2.61 -7.02
C THR A 6 0.43 1.37 -7.51
N PHE A 7 1.16 0.43 -8.10
CA PHE A 7 0.64 -0.85 -8.55
C PHE A 7 1.56 -1.96 -8.05
N LYS A 8 0.99 -2.92 -7.32
CA LYS A 8 1.69 -4.13 -6.92
C LYS A 8 1.40 -5.24 -7.92
N VAL A 9 2.46 -5.76 -8.52
CA VAL A 9 2.44 -6.84 -9.51
C VAL A 9 3.06 -8.08 -8.86
N THR A 10 2.30 -9.16 -8.79
CA THR A 10 2.72 -10.41 -8.16
C THR A 10 2.85 -11.54 -9.18
N TRP A 11 3.49 -12.64 -8.79
CA TRP A 11 3.54 -13.87 -9.56
C TRP A 11 2.62 -14.91 -8.90
N ASN A 12 1.37 -14.99 -9.37
CA ASN A 12 0.32 -15.74 -8.64
C ASN A 12 0.14 -17.19 -9.09
N TYR A 13 0.63 -17.55 -10.28
CA TYR A 13 0.43 -18.88 -10.85
C TYR A 13 1.51 -19.19 -11.90
N ILE A 14 1.68 -20.47 -12.19
CA ILE A 14 2.48 -20.93 -13.34
C ILE A 14 1.72 -20.58 -14.60
N SER A 15 2.28 -19.72 -15.44
CA SER A 15 1.66 -19.31 -16.70
C SER A 15 2.45 -19.86 -17.89
N GLN A 16 1.90 -19.71 -19.11
CA GLN A 16 2.61 -20.09 -20.34
C GLN A 16 3.93 -19.33 -20.55
N THR A 17 4.16 -18.21 -19.83
CA THR A 17 5.40 -17.44 -19.88
C THR A 17 6.40 -17.83 -18.79
N THR A 18 6.06 -18.79 -17.92
CA THR A 18 6.97 -19.36 -16.92
C THR A 18 7.83 -20.45 -17.55
N PHE A 19 9.15 -20.40 -17.33
CA PHE A 19 10.05 -21.47 -17.77
C PHE A 19 9.92 -22.70 -16.87
N MET A 20 9.38 -23.80 -17.39
CA MET A 20 9.10 -25.00 -16.59
C MET A 20 10.05 -26.18 -16.82
N TYR A 21 10.90 -26.16 -17.84
CA TYR A 21 11.76 -27.30 -18.16
C TYR A 21 12.83 -27.52 -17.08
N GLY A 22 12.66 -28.56 -16.26
CA GLY A 22 13.53 -28.85 -15.11
C GLY A 22 13.31 -27.94 -13.90
N SER A 23 12.30 -27.08 -13.92
CA SER A 23 12.03 -26.12 -12.85
C SER A 23 11.10 -26.70 -11.78
N LYS A 24 11.39 -26.38 -10.52
CA LYS A 24 10.44 -26.52 -9.40
C LYS A 24 9.93 -25.14 -9.02
N VAL A 25 8.61 -24.98 -8.91
CA VAL A 25 7.97 -23.71 -8.55
C VAL A 25 6.98 -23.95 -7.42
N SER A 26 7.08 -23.18 -6.34
CA SER A 26 6.16 -23.22 -5.20
C SER A 26 5.69 -21.82 -4.83
N PHE A 27 4.43 -21.72 -4.40
CA PHE A 27 3.79 -20.46 -3.96
C PHE A 27 3.51 -20.59 -2.46
N SER A 28 3.99 -19.64 -1.65
CA SER A 28 3.81 -19.65 -0.20
C SER A 28 3.75 -18.22 0.33
N ASN A 29 2.76 -17.88 1.15
CA ASN A 29 2.63 -16.58 1.82
C ASN A 29 2.83 -15.34 0.92
N GLY A 30 2.37 -15.41 -0.34
CA GLY A 30 2.52 -14.31 -1.31
C GLY A 30 3.88 -14.23 -1.99
N GLU A 31 4.79 -15.17 -1.73
CA GLU A 31 6.09 -15.32 -2.38
C GLU A 31 6.10 -16.51 -3.34
N VAL A 32 7.02 -16.46 -4.32
CA VAL A 32 7.28 -17.55 -5.26
C VAL A 32 8.72 -18.00 -5.16
N THR A 33 8.91 -19.27 -4.87
CA THR A 33 10.23 -19.92 -4.93
C THR A 33 10.35 -20.66 -6.26
N PHE A 34 11.39 -20.32 -7.02
CA PHE A 34 11.77 -20.96 -8.27
C PHE A 34 13.14 -21.61 -8.13
N ILE A 35 13.26 -22.88 -8.47
CA ILE A 35 14.52 -23.63 -8.38
C ILE A 35 14.78 -24.33 -9.72
N ASN A 36 15.89 -23.98 -10.38
CA ASN A 36 16.36 -24.67 -11.56
C ASN A 36 17.86 -24.42 -11.80
N PRO A 37 18.75 -25.22 -11.17
CA PRO A 37 20.21 -25.10 -11.34
C PRO A 37 20.72 -25.32 -12.76
N LEU A 38 19.90 -25.93 -13.64
CA LEU A 38 20.27 -26.27 -15.02
C LEU A 38 19.57 -25.37 -16.04
N MET A 39 18.85 -24.33 -15.61
CA MET A 39 18.23 -23.39 -16.53
C MET A 39 19.33 -22.64 -17.31
N PRO A 40 19.27 -22.62 -18.65
CA PRO A 40 20.23 -21.85 -19.44
C PRO A 40 20.13 -20.35 -19.15
N SER A 41 21.28 -19.68 -19.10
CA SER A 41 21.35 -18.22 -18.99
C SER A 41 20.76 -17.54 -20.23
N GLY A 42 20.17 -16.36 -20.05
CA GLY A 42 19.59 -15.57 -21.14
C GLY A 42 18.15 -15.94 -21.50
N LEU A 43 17.56 -16.94 -20.85
CA LEU A 43 16.15 -17.26 -20.98
C LEU A 43 15.31 -16.57 -19.89
N PRO A 44 14.06 -16.16 -20.19
CA PRO A 44 13.16 -15.61 -19.19
C PRO A 44 12.69 -16.70 -18.22
N ILE A 45 12.78 -16.43 -16.92
CA ILE A 45 12.17 -17.23 -15.86
C ILE A 45 10.65 -17.05 -15.90
N HIS A 46 10.20 -15.79 -16.04
CA HIS A 46 8.79 -15.42 -16.13
C HIS A 46 8.62 -14.11 -16.91
N GLU A 47 7.45 -13.91 -17.53
CA GLU A 47 7.09 -12.64 -18.18
C GLU A 47 5.72 -12.13 -17.72
N TRP A 48 5.64 -10.87 -17.32
CA TRP A 48 4.39 -10.14 -17.09
C TRP A 48 4.04 -9.29 -18.30
N LEU A 49 2.75 -9.20 -18.65
CA LEU A 49 2.28 -8.54 -19.86
C LEU A 49 1.16 -7.54 -19.53
N MET A 50 1.23 -6.35 -20.13
CA MET A 50 0.17 -5.33 -20.03
C MET A 50 -1.03 -5.63 -20.93
N LEU A 51 -0.81 -6.28 -22.09
CA LEU A 51 -1.88 -6.79 -22.94
C LEU A 51 -1.76 -8.30 -23.08
N LYS A 52 -2.87 -9.00 -22.89
CA LYS A 52 -3.00 -10.44 -23.15
C LYS A 52 -4.27 -10.70 -23.95
N GLN A 53 -4.14 -11.54 -24.97
CA GLN A 53 -5.29 -12.13 -25.64
C GLN A 53 -5.75 -13.35 -24.85
N PHE A 54 -6.98 -13.31 -24.32
CA PHE A 54 -7.48 -14.36 -23.42
C PHE A 54 -7.51 -15.74 -24.10
N SER A 55 -7.84 -15.83 -25.40
CA SER A 55 -7.86 -17.10 -26.14
C SER A 55 -6.52 -17.84 -26.09
N LYS A 56 -5.40 -17.09 -26.12
CA LYS A 56 -4.03 -17.62 -26.08
C LYS A 56 -3.55 -17.85 -24.65
N TYR A 57 -3.62 -16.82 -23.81
CA TYR A 57 -2.96 -16.82 -22.49
C TYR A 57 -3.83 -17.33 -21.34
N LYS A 58 -5.15 -17.48 -21.56
CA LYS A 58 -6.14 -17.93 -20.56
C LYS A 58 -6.07 -17.17 -19.23
N SER A 59 -5.61 -15.93 -19.27
CA SER A 59 -5.39 -15.09 -18.11
C SER A 59 -5.52 -13.61 -18.45
N ALA A 60 -5.93 -12.81 -17.47
CA ALA A 60 -5.95 -11.36 -17.57
C ALA A 60 -4.51 -10.79 -17.63
N PRO A 61 -4.34 -9.57 -18.19
CA PRO A 61 -3.10 -8.82 -18.04
C PRO A 61 -2.62 -8.75 -16.60
N SER A 62 -1.30 -8.81 -16.44
CA SER A 62 -0.67 -8.75 -15.11
C SER A 62 0.02 -7.42 -14.83
N LEU A 63 0.19 -6.58 -15.85
CA LEU A 63 0.74 -5.24 -15.71
C LEU A 63 -0.35 -4.18 -15.87
N PRO A 64 -0.26 -3.07 -15.14
CA PRO A 64 -1.21 -1.96 -15.23
C PRO A 64 -1.05 -1.17 -16.54
N ILE A 65 -2.06 -0.36 -16.85
CA ILE A 65 -1.95 0.64 -17.90
C ILE A 65 -1.21 1.86 -17.34
N LEU A 66 -0.13 2.25 -18.00
CA LEU A 66 0.68 3.43 -17.66
C LEU A 66 0.29 4.62 -18.55
N ARG A 67 0.47 5.84 -18.04
CA ARG A 67 0.20 7.08 -18.77
C ARG A 67 1.42 7.45 -19.62
N ARG A 68 1.16 7.85 -20.87
CA ARG A 68 2.18 8.34 -21.81
C ARG A 68 2.88 9.58 -21.25
N GLY A 69 4.19 9.64 -21.43
CA GLY A 69 5.05 10.74 -20.98
C GLY A 69 5.31 10.76 -19.46
N GLN A 70 4.64 9.92 -18.68
CA GLN A 70 4.73 9.93 -17.21
C GLN A 70 5.90 9.09 -16.71
N HIS A 71 6.53 9.56 -15.62
CA HIS A 71 7.62 8.87 -14.95
C HIS A 71 7.09 7.87 -13.91
N TYR A 72 7.72 6.70 -13.88
CA TYR A 72 7.42 5.61 -12.97
C TYR A 72 8.69 5.06 -12.33
N LYS A 73 8.66 4.88 -11.01
CA LYS A 73 9.68 4.13 -10.27
C LYS A 73 9.25 2.68 -10.15
N LEU A 74 10.09 1.76 -10.63
CA LEU A 74 9.88 0.33 -10.52
C LEU A 74 10.83 -0.23 -9.47
N HIS A 75 10.32 -1.04 -8.56
CA HIS A 75 11.09 -1.78 -7.58
C HIS A 75 10.81 -3.28 -7.72
N PHE A 76 11.87 -4.07 -7.84
CA PHE A 76 11.82 -5.52 -7.95
C PHE A 76 12.26 -6.11 -6.61
N ASP A 77 11.34 -6.74 -5.92
CA ASP A 77 11.58 -7.36 -4.63
C ASP A 77 11.77 -8.88 -4.80
N PHE A 78 13.03 -9.30 -4.73
CA PHE A 78 13.45 -10.68 -4.94
C PHE A 78 14.81 -10.95 -4.31
N ASP A 79 15.09 -12.23 -4.04
CA ASP A 79 16.40 -12.76 -3.70
C ASP A 79 16.78 -13.86 -4.67
N ALA A 80 18.02 -13.82 -5.18
CA ALA A 80 18.53 -14.84 -6.10
C ALA A 80 19.85 -15.42 -5.57
N THR A 81 20.03 -16.72 -5.80
CA THR A 81 21.26 -17.44 -5.50
C THR A 81 21.83 -17.97 -6.81
N PRO A 82 23.09 -17.66 -7.16
CA PRO A 82 23.97 -16.66 -6.53
C PRO A 82 23.42 -15.23 -6.62
N ALA A 83 23.90 -14.31 -5.79
CA ALA A 83 23.50 -12.91 -5.89
C ALA A 83 23.87 -12.31 -7.26
N GLY A 84 22.99 -11.47 -7.82
CA GLY A 84 23.19 -10.89 -9.17
C GLY A 84 22.94 -11.86 -10.34
N SER A 85 22.45 -13.07 -10.07
CA SER A 85 22.14 -14.09 -11.08
C SER A 85 20.77 -13.94 -11.75
N VAL A 86 20.05 -12.85 -11.46
CA VAL A 86 18.76 -12.50 -12.07
C VAL A 86 18.78 -11.01 -12.44
N TYR A 87 18.19 -10.67 -13.57
CA TYR A 87 18.01 -9.29 -14.01
C TYR A 87 16.66 -9.14 -14.74
N PHE A 88 16.20 -7.92 -14.93
CA PHE A 88 14.91 -7.65 -15.59
C PHE A 88 15.11 -6.96 -16.93
N ILE A 89 14.18 -7.21 -17.86
CA ILE A 89 14.09 -6.51 -19.14
C ILE A 89 12.69 -5.95 -19.30
N ILE A 90 12.59 -4.63 -19.50
CA ILE A 90 11.34 -3.94 -19.81
C ILE A 90 11.34 -3.66 -21.31
N ILE A 91 10.29 -4.06 -22.01
CA ILE A 91 10.19 -3.90 -23.47
C ILE A 91 8.92 -3.12 -23.80
N PHE A 92 9.06 -2.01 -24.51
CA PHE A 92 7.95 -1.19 -24.99
C PHE A 92 7.64 -1.51 -26.45
N TYR A 93 6.36 -1.50 -26.79
CA TYR A 93 5.84 -1.82 -28.11
C TYR A 93 4.92 -0.72 -28.61
N ASN A 94 4.99 -0.44 -29.90
CA ASN A 94 4.01 0.41 -30.58
C ASN A 94 2.68 -0.34 -30.82
N LYS A 95 1.69 0.35 -31.37
CA LYS A 95 0.36 -0.23 -31.68
C LYS A 95 0.41 -1.41 -32.66
N ASN A 96 1.41 -1.45 -33.53
CA ASN A 96 1.59 -2.50 -34.53
C ASN A 96 2.36 -3.72 -33.98
N GLY A 97 2.74 -3.71 -32.70
CA GLY A 97 3.50 -4.78 -32.05
C GLY A 97 5.02 -4.74 -32.33
N THR A 98 5.52 -3.69 -32.98
CA THR A 98 6.96 -3.47 -33.17
C THR A 98 7.58 -2.99 -31.86
N LYS A 99 8.76 -3.52 -31.54
CA LYS A 99 9.56 -3.09 -30.38
C LYS A 99 10.03 -1.64 -30.58
N LEU A 100 9.72 -0.77 -29.63
CA LEU A 100 10.18 0.62 -29.61
C LEU A 100 11.55 0.73 -28.93
N SER A 101 11.62 0.32 -27.68
CA SER A 101 12.82 0.40 -26.86
C SER A 101 12.86 -0.73 -25.83
N THR A 102 14.00 -0.85 -25.14
CA THR A 102 14.24 -1.88 -24.14
C THR A 102 15.14 -1.35 -23.05
N GLU A 103 14.71 -1.53 -21.80
CA GLU A 103 15.50 -1.20 -20.61
C GLU A 103 15.95 -2.49 -19.93
N ILE A 104 17.26 -2.58 -19.62
CA ILE A 104 17.84 -3.71 -18.89
C ILE A 104 18.13 -3.25 -17.46
N VAL A 105 17.53 -3.93 -16.48
CA VAL A 105 17.64 -3.59 -15.06
C VAL A 105 18.43 -4.68 -14.35
N LYS A 106 19.67 -4.36 -13.96
CA LYS A 106 20.52 -5.25 -13.15
C LYS A 106 20.43 -4.97 -11.64
N SER A 107 19.84 -3.85 -11.28
CA SER A 107 19.56 -3.42 -9.90
C SER A 107 18.14 -3.84 -9.46
N ASN A 108 17.82 -3.64 -8.20
CA ASN A 108 16.48 -3.90 -7.66
C ASN A 108 15.50 -2.74 -7.92
N SER A 109 15.92 -1.69 -8.63
CA SER A 109 15.01 -0.59 -9.01
C SER A 109 15.49 0.16 -10.24
N ILE A 110 14.55 0.81 -10.93
CA ILE A 110 14.78 1.71 -12.06
C ILE A 110 13.71 2.81 -12.08
N THR A 111 14.06 3.98 -12.59
CA THR A 111 13.08 5.00 -12.99
C THR A 111 12.98 5.00 -14.50
N ILE A 112 11.76 4.90 -15.02
CA ILE A 112 11.48 4.94 -16.46
C ILE A 112 10.49 6.06 -16.76
N GLN A 113 10.57 6.61 -17.96
CA GLN A 113 9.46 7.35 -18.55
C GLN A 113 8.69 6.40 -19.47
N TYR A 114 7.38 6.31 -19.32
CA TYR A 114 6.57 5.51 -20.25
C TYR A 114 6.49 6.25 -21.60
N PRO A 115 7.04 5.70 -22.71
CA PRO A 115 7.17 6.46 -23.96
C PRO A 115 5.83 6.90 -24.54
N ASP A 116 5.81 8.07 -25.20
CA ASP A 116 4.57 8.63 -25.77
C ASP A 116 3.98 7.75 -26.88
N GLU A 117 4.82 7.10 -27.66
CA GLU A 117 4.40 6.18 -28.74
C GLU A 117 4.07 4.78 -28.24
N ALA A 118 4.34 4.47 -26.96
CA ALA A 118 4.10 3.16 -26.40
C ALA A 118 2.59 2.85 -26.33
N TYR A 119 2.25 1.68 -26.85
CA TYR A 119 0.91 1.11 -26.79
C TYR A 119 0.82 -0.04 -25.78
N ALA A 120 1.89 -0.83 -25.69
CA ALA A 120 1.97 -1.94 -24.76
C ALA A 120 3.39 -2.09 -24.22
N TYR A 121 3.52 -2.75 -23.08
CA TYR A 121 4.82 -3.14 -22.56
C TYR A 121 4.75 -4.51 -21.89
N LYS A 122 5.92 -5.10 -21.70
CA LYS A 122 6.09 -6.31 -20.90
C LYS A 122 7.36 -6.24 -20.09
N ILE A 123 7.39 -7.01 -19.01
CA ILE A 123 8.55 -7.12 -18.12
C ILE A 123 8.93 -8.59 -18.08
N LYS A 124 10.20 -8.88 -18.36
CA LYS A 124 10.79 -10.21 -18.27
C LYS A 124 11.73 -10.27 -17.09
N MET A 125 11.60 -11.32 -16.29
CA MET A 125 12.62 -11.71 -15.32
C MET A 125 13.54 -12.72 -16.00
N MET A 126 14.82 -12.41 -16.10
CA MET A 126 15.79 -13.16 -16.89
C MET A 126 16.73 -13.94 -15.99
N ASN A 127 17.02 -15.18 -16.39
CA ASN A 127 18.05 -15.98 -15.74
C ASN A 127 19.46 -15.55 -16.20
N ALA A 128 20.36 -15.36 -15.25
CA ALA A 128 21.80 -15.17 -15.45
C ALA A 128 22.58 -16.12 -14.53
N ALA A 129 22.37 -17.43 -14.72
CA ALA A 129 22.95 -18.53 -13.94
C ALA A 129 22.46 -18.61 -12.48
N SER A 130 21.17 -18.33 -12.27
CA SER A 130 20.51 -18.53 -10.99
C SER A 130 20.22 -20.01 -10.76
N THR A 131 20.52 -20.50 -9.56
CA THR A 131 20.12 -21.83 -9.10
C THR A 131 18.77 -21.80 -8.39
N SER A 132 18.50 -20.72 -7.67
CA SER A 132 17.23 -20.48 -6.99
C SER A 132 16.89 -18.99 -6.92
N LEU A 133 15.60 -18.69 -6.91
CA LEU A 133 15.02 -17.36 -6.81
C LEU A 133 13.84 -17.40 -5.84
N ILE A 134 13.75 -16.42 -4.96
CA ILE A 134 12.54 -16.07 -4.19
C ILE A 134 12.06 -14.73 -4.74
N PHE A 135 10.86 -14.70 -5.32
CA PHE A 135 10.25 -13.48 -5.84
C PHE A 135 9.04 -13.11 -4.98
N ARG A 136 9.02 -11.87 -4.48
CA ARG A 136 7.92 -11.32 -3.67
C ARG A 136 6.97 -10.51 -4.53
N CYS A 137 7.45 -9.40 -5.08
CA CYS A 137 6.63 -8.55 -5.95
C CYS A 137 7.45 -7.59 -6.82
N LEU A 138 6.75 -7.00 -7.79
CA LEU A 138 7.16 -5.81 -8.51
C LEU A 138 6.23 -4.67 -8.12
N THR A 139 6.78 -3.55 -7.66
CA THR A 139 6.02 -2.33 -7.38
C THR A 139 6.29 -1.30 -8.47
N ILE A 140 5.23 -0.72 -9.04
CA ILE A 140 5.29 0.34 -10.06
C ILE A 140 4.60 1.57 -9.49
N THR A 141 5.35 2.64 -9.23
CA THR A 141 4.83 3.87 -8.62
C THR A 141 4.89 5.02 -9.61
N GLU A 142 3.75 5.62 -9.94
CA GLU A 142 3.69 6.89 -10.68
C GLU A 142 4.38 7.98 -9.87
N MET A 143 5.26 8.75 -10.49
CA MET A 143 5.98 9.83 -9.84
C MET A 143 5.34 11.17 -10.21
N THR A 144 4.41 11.67 -9.40
CA THR A 144 3.71 12.94 -9.70
C THR A 144 4.42 14.17 -9.14
N HIS A 145 5.27 14.04 -8.12
CA HIS A 145 6.04 15.15 -7.55
C HIS A 145 7.52 14.81 -7.33
N GLN A 146 8.37 15.82 -7.41
CA GLN A 146 9.82 15.72 -7.21
C GLN A 146 10.17 15.29 -5.75
N TYR A 147 9.31 15.61 -4.77
CA TYR A 147 9.47 15.24 -3.36
C TYR A 147 9.26 13.74 -3.05
N ASP A 148 8.59 12.99 -3.94
CA ASP A 148 8.39 11.53 -3.74
C ASP A 148 9.68 10.71 -3.96
N LEU A 149 10.74 11.37 -4.42
CA LEU A 149 12.06 10.79 -4.62
C LEU A 149 12.87 10.64 -3.32
N GLU A 150 12.57 11.40 -2.26
CA GLU A 150 13.54 11.65 -1.19
C GLU A 150 13.12 11.25 0.24
N TYR A 151 11.84 11.05 0.56
CA TYR A 151 11.43 10.78 1.95
C TYR A 151 10.66 9.47 2.12
N LYS A 152 11.06 8.68 3.14
CA LYS A 152 10.42 7.43 3.60
C LYS A 152 9.77 7.52 4.99
N SER A 153 9.66 8.71 5.58
CA SER A 153 9.08 8.85 6.92
C SER A 153 7.55 9.00 6.93
N MET A 154 6.96 8.76 8.10
CA MET A 154 5.56 9.10 8.39
C MET A 154 5.27 10.56 8.00
N ARG A 155 4.12 10.78 7.34
CA ARG A 155 3.65 12.09 6.90
C ARG A 155 2.40 12.49 7.67
N VAL A 156 2.42 13.67 8.28
CA VAL A 156 1.24 14.28 8.92
C VAL A 156 0.83 15.50 8.12
N THR A 157 -0.36 15.47 7.52
CA THR A 157 -0.95 16.59 6.78
C THR A 157 -2.02 17.23 7.64
N LYS A 158 -1.87 18.50 7.98
CA LYS A 158 -2.84 19.25 8.78
C LYS A 158 -3.79 20.01 7.85
N ILE A 159 -5.09 19.86 8.08
CA ILE A 159 -6.17 20.44 7.28
C ILE A 159 -7.14 21.09 8.26
N GLY A 160 -7.40 22.38 8.10
CA GLY A 160 -8.36 23.11 8.92
C GLY A 160 -8.51 24.54 8.44
N ASP A 161 -9.63 25.18 8.79
CA ASP A 161 -9.79 26.62 8.71
C ASP A 161 -9.20 27.25 9.99
N ASP A 162 -8.27 28.19 9.82
CA ASP A 162 -7.65 28.97 10.92
C ASP A 162 -8.67 29.87 11.68
N GLN A 163 -9.97 29.76 11.38
CA GLN A 163 -11.02 30.68 11.85
C GLN A 163 -11.85 30.18 13.04
N TYR A 164 -11.65 28.97 13.52
CA TYR A 164 -12.32 28.48 14.72
C TYR A 164 -11.29 27.98 15.72
N GLY A 165 -11.33 28.53 16.94
CA GLY A 165 -10.63 27.98 18.09
C GLY A 165 -11.14 26.57 18.32
N ASN A 166 -10.52 25.59 17.66
CA ASN A 166 -11.00 24.24 17.64
C ASN A 166 -10.41 23.53 18.86
N ASP A 167 -11.22 23.49 19.92
CA ASP A 167 -10.98 22.72 21.13
C ASP A 167 -10.79 21.21 20.86
N MET A 168 -11.11 20.74 19.65
CA MET A 168 -10.95 19.35 19.26
C MET A 168 -10.18 19.17 17.95
N ILE A 169 -9.52 18.01 17.86
CA ILE A 169 -8.80 17.58 16.67
C ILE A 169 -9.24 16.17 16.26
N ASN A 170 -9.47 16.00 14.96
CA ASN A 170 -9.77 14.71 14.36
C ASN A 170 -8.53 14.18 13.64
N VAL A 171 -7.93 13.11 14.15
CA VAL A 171 -6.71 12.53 13.60
C VAL A 171 -7.08 11.27 12.84
N ILE A 172 -7.04 11.32 11.51
CA ILE A 172 -7.37 10.20 10.64
C ILE A 172 -6.08 9.45 10.28
N ILE A 173 -6.00 8.20 10.71
CA ILE A 173 -4.91 7.28 10.39
C ILE A 173 -5.26 6.57 9.08
N ALA A 174 -4.55 6.89 8.01
CA ALA A 174 -4.80 6.31 6.71
C ALA A 174 -4.37 4.84 6.67
N GLU A 175 -5.20 3.98 6.08
CA GLU A 175 -4.81 2.60 5.80
C GLU A 175 -3.64 2.60 4.80
N PRO A 176 -2.50 1.96 5.13
CA PRO A 176 -1.37 1.84 4.23
C PRO A 176 -1.78 0.98 3.04
N SER A 177 -1.82 1.63 1.87
CA SER A 177 -2.15 0.98 0.62
C SER A 177 -1.28 1.53 -0.50
N ASP A 178 -0.69 0.59 -1.23
CA ASP A 178 -0.08 0.81 -2.53
C ASP A 178 -1.12 0.78 -3.65
N THR A 179 -2.30 0.20 -3.43
CA THR A 179 -3.27 -0.09 -4.49
C THR A 179 -4.27 1.05 -4.67
N TYR A 180 -4.68 1.70 -3.58
CA TYR A 180 -5.72 2.71 -3.61
C TYR A 180 -5.18 4.09 -3.28
N PRO A 181 -5.71 5.16 -3.90
CA PRO A 181 -5.41 6.51 -3.49
C PRO A 181 -5.85 6.72 -2.03
N THR A 182 -5.12 7.60 -1.34
CA THR A 182 -5.51 8.10 -0.02
C THR A 182 -6.80 8.92 -0.09
N ILE A 183 -7.25 9.38 1.08
CA ILE A 183 -8.44 10.18 1.28
C ILE A 183 -8.27 11.54 0.59
N SER A 184 -9.29 12.00 -0.14
CA SER A 184 -9.24 13.31 -0.81
C SER A 184 -9.35 14.45 0.19
N ASN A 185 -8.68 15.58 -0.07
CA ASN A 185 -8.76 16.75 0.82
C ASN A 185 -10.20 17.27 0.96
N ASP A 186 -11.03 17.18 -0.08
CA ASP A 186 -12.42 17.64 -0.02
C ASP A 186 -13.28 16.76 0.89
N PHE A 187 -13.03 15.45 0.91
CA PHE A 187 -13.65 14.55 1.87
C PHE A 187 -13.17 14.85 3.30
N LEU A 188 -11.88 15.13 3.49
CA LEU A 188 -11.32 15.44 4.81
C LEU A 188 -11.91 16.72 5.42
N LYS A 189 -12.26 17.72 4.61
CA LYS A 189 -12.91 18.95 5.09
C LYS A 189 -14.22 18.69 5.86
N LEU A 190 -14.92 17.58 5.56
CA LEU A 190 -16.14 17.21 6.27
C LEU A 190 -15.89 17.01 7.77
N PHE A 191 -14.67 16.64 8.16
CA PHE A 191 -14.28 16.35 9.53
C PHE A 191 -13.73 17.58 10.27
N GLY A 192 -13.78 18.79 9.69
CA GLY A 192 -13.35 20.02 10.37
C GLY A 192 -11.83 20.14 10.52
N HIS A 193 -11.34 20.30 11.76
CA HIS A 193 -9.90 20.34 12.06
C HIS A 193 -9.30 18.94 12.08
N VAL A 194 -8.56 18.61 11.02
CA VAL A 194 -8.16 17.24 10.70
C VAL A 194 -6.66 17.12 10.52
N TRP A 195 -6.07 16.11 11.14
CA TRP A 195 -4.74 15.65 10.80
C TRP A 195 -4.85 14.31 10.07
N LEU A 196 -4.37 14.26 8.84
CA LEU A 196 -4.22 13.02 8.09
C LEU A 196 -2.82 12.45 8.32
N VAL A 197 -2.74 11.26 8.91
CA VAL A 197 -1.49 10.54 9.12
C VAL A 197 -1.35 9.45 8.07
N GLU A 198 -0.30 9.53 7.26
CA GLU A 198 0.02 8.58 6.19
C GLU A 198 1.43 8.03 6.36
N ARG A 199 1.71 6.90 5.70
CA ARG A 199 3.05 6.30 5.66
C ARG A 199 3.61 5.96 7.05
N TRP A 200 2.74 5.77 8.03
CA TRP A 200 3.12 5.42 9.40
C TRP A 200 3.73 4.01 9.50
N MET A 201 3.53 3.16 8.49
CA MET A 201 4.21 1.86 8.36
C MET A 201 5.60 1.95 7.74
N ASP A 202 5.95 3.08 7.10
CA ASP A 202 7.24 3.21 6.43
C ASP A 202 8.35 3.37 7.49
N ASP A 203 9.53 2.81 7.20
CA ASP A 203 10.71 2.80 8.06
C ASP A 203 10.47 2.14 9.44
N ASN A 204 10.48 2.94 10.52
CA ASN A 204 10.42 2.44 11.90
C ASN A 204 9.04 2.72 12.52
N ILE A 205 8.17 1.70 12.53
CA ILE A 205 6.81 1.79 13.09
C ILE A 205 6.83 2.21 14.57
N GLU A 206 7.75 1.69 15.38
CA GLU A 206 7.87 2.07 16.80
C GLU A 206 8.23 3.55 16.95
N GLY A 207 9.17 4.03 16.12
CA GLY A 207 9.56 5.43 16.05
C GLY A 207 8.39 6.33 15.65
N ASN A 208 7.61 5.89 14.65
CA ASN A 208 6.44 6.62 14.17
C ASN A 208 5.33 6.70 15.23
N ILE A 209 5.09 5.63 15.99
CA ILE A 209 4.15 5.65 17.13
C ILE A 209 4.61 6.68 18.17
N LYS A 210 5.89 6.67 18.55
CA LYS A 210 6.44 7.62 19.53
C LYS A 210 6.35 9.06 19.03
N GLN A 211 6.70 9.29 17.78
CA GLN A 211 6.59 10.60 17.15
C GLN A 211 5.15 11.12 17.17
N LEU A 212 4.18 10.31 16.73
CA LEU A 212 2.78 10.73 16.71
C LEU A 212 2.22 10.99 18.12
N LYS A 213 2.59 10.15 19.10
CA LYS A 213 2.20 10.38 20.51
C LYS A 213 2.73 11.73 21.01
N ASN A 214 4.00 12.04 20.76
CA ASN A 214 4.61 13.31 21.15
C ASN A 214 3.95 14.49 20.43
N ASP A 215 3.69 14.37 19.12
CA ASP A 215 3.03 15.42 18.33
C ASP A 215 1.63 15.73 18.87
N LEU A 216 0.88 14.72 19.28
CA LEU A 216 -0.46 14.86 19.87
C LEU A 216 -0.41 15.41 21.30
N GLN A 217 0.54 14.96 22.13
CA GLN A 217 0.71 15.45 23.50
C GLN A 217 1.18 16.92 23.54
N SER A 218 1.95 17.37 22.54
CA SER A 218 2.40 18.77 22.43
C SER A 218 1.28 19.76 22.14
N GLN A 219 0.06 19.29 21.85
CA GLN A 219 -1.11 20.13 21.63
C GLN A 219 -1.81 20.49 22.95
N ASP A 220 -1.07 21.10 23.88
CA ASP A 220 -1.51 21.44 25.26
C ASP A 220 -2.77 22.33 25.35
N THR A 221 -3.28 22.83 24.23
CA THR A 221 -4.45 23.72 24.14
C THR A 221 -5.75 23.02 23.73
N LEU A 222 -5.70 21.73 23.37
CA LEU A 222 -6.88 20.99 22.90
C LEU A 222 -7.65 20.36 24.08
N LYS A 223 -8.98 20.49 24.07
CA LYS A 223 -9.88 19.86 25.04
C LYS A 223 -10.15 18.39 24.73
N ALA A 224 -10.06 17.95 23.47
CA ALA A 224 -10.20 16.54 23.11
C ALA A 224 -9.55 16.14 21.79
N ILE A 225 -9.12 14.88 21.71
CA ILE A 225 -8.49 14.25 20.54
C ILE A 225 -9.34 13.04 20.14
N ASN A 226 -9.81 13.03 18.89
CA ASN A 226 -10.46 11.87 18.28
C ASN A 226 -9.47 11.19 17.33
N LEU A 227 -9.12 9.94 17.60
CA LEU A 227 -8.34 9.13 16.67
C LEU A 227 -9.30 8.29 15.82
N ILE A 228 -9.16 8.36 14.50
CA ILE A 228 -10.08 7.75 13.54
C ILE A 228 -9.29 6.83 12.61
N SER A 229 -9.73 5.60 12.44
CA SER A 229 -9.16 4.63 11.49
C SER A 229 -10.26 3.82 10.82
N TYR A 230 -9.92 3.16 9.72
CA TYR A 230 -10.92 2.52 8.87
C TYR A 230 -10.50 1.18 8.26
N GLY A 231 -9.20 0.88 8.15
CA GLY A 231 -8.69 -0.38 7.62
C GLY A 231 -8.02 -1.25 8.68
N SER A 232 -7.74 -2.52 8.34
CA SER A 232 -7.27 -3.51 9.32
C SER A 232 -5.95 -3.13 9.98
N LYS A 233 -4.97 -2.58 9.25
CA LYS A 233 -3.68 -2.19 9.83
C LYS A 233 -3.76 -0.88 10.60
N SER A 234 -4.47 0.12 10.06
CA SER A 234 -4.70 1.41 10.73
C SER A 234 -5.50 1.25 12.01
N ASN A 235 -6.46 0.31 12.07
CA ASN A 235 -7.22 -0.03 13.27
C ASN A 235 -6.35 -0.66 14.36
N VAL A 236 -5.35 -1.46 13.98
CA VAL A 236 -4.38 -2.02 14.92
C VAL A 236 -3.46 -0.90 15.41
N PHE A 237 -2.85 -0.13 14.51
CA PHE A 237 -1.94 0.97 14.84
C PHE A 237 -2.57 2.01 15.77
N VAL A 238 -3.80 2.45 15.48
CA VAL A 238 -4.48 3.46 16.30
C VAL A 238 -4.68 2.99 17.74
N THR A 239 -4.93 1.70 17.96
CA THR A 239 -5.10 1.13 19.31
C THR A 239 -3.82 1.29 20.13
N TYR A 240 -2.65 1.09 19.52
CA TYR A 240 -1.36 1.29 20.19
C TYR A 240 -1.00 2.77 20.37
N VAL A 241 -1.38 3.63 19.43
CA VAL A 241 -1.21 5.08 19.58
C VAL A 241 -2.10 5.61 20.71
N ALA A 242 -3.34 5.15 20.81
CA ALA A 242 -4.30 5.57 21.81
C ALA A 242 -3.92 5.17 23.25
N GLN A 243 -3.10 4.12 23.41
CA GLN A 243 -2.65 3.71 24.74
C GLN A 243 -1.93 4.86 25.46
N HIS A 244 -2.41 5.16 26.66
CA HIS A 244 -1.94 6.25 27.51
C HIS A 244 -2.19 7.66 26.95
N LEU A 245 -2.95 7.77 25.86
CA LEU A 245 -3.57 9.02 25.43
C LEU A 245 -5.02 9.05 25.93
N GLY A 246 -5.45 10.14 26.55
CA GLY A 246 -6.84 10.36 26.96
C GLY A 246 -7.76 10.66 25.78
N CYS A 247 -7.60 9.96 24.66
CA CYS A 247 -8.31 10.19 23.40
C CYS A 247 -9.48 9.22 23.20
N LYS A 248 -10.47 9.63 22.40
CA LYS A 248 -11.53 8.74 21.92
C LYS A 248 -11.11 8.11 20.59
N VAL A 249 -11.32 6.81 20.43
CA VAL A 249 -10.91 6.07 19.22
C VAL A 249 -12.16 5.64 18.45
N TYR A 250 -12.21 5.93 17.15
CA TYR A 250 -13.25 5.49 16.24
C TYR A 250 -12.62 4.59 15.19
N ARG A 251 -13.04 3.32 15.14
CA ARG A 251 -12.46 2.34 14.21
C ARG A 251 -13.51 1.39 13.63
N THR A 252 -13.19 0.72 12.54
CA THR A 252 -13.98 -0.44 12.10
C THR A 252 -13.58 -1.69 12.89
N SER A 253 -14.34 -2.78 12.78
CA SER A 253 -14.00 -4.03 13.49
C SER A 253 -12.87 -4.84 12.84
N HIS A 254 -12.39 -4.45 11.65
CA HIS A 254 -11.35 -5.18 10.94
C HIS A 254 -10.01 -5.07 11.68
N GLU A 255 -9.28 -6.17 11.86
CA GLU A 255 -7.94 -6.17 12.47
C GLU A 255 -6.96 -6.98 11.62
N ASP A 256 -5.69 -6.58 11.61
CA ASP A 256 -4.59 -7.30 10.98
C ASP A 256 -3.84 -8.09 12.07
N ASP A 257 -4.10 -9.39 12.14
CA ASP A 257 -3.59 -10.25 13.22
C ASP A 257 -2.05 -10.33 13.22
N ASP A 258 -1.43 -10.33 12.04
CA ASP A 258 0.03 -10.37 11.90
C ASP A 258 0.68 -9.10 12.48
N LEU A 259 0.17 -7.91 12.10
CA LEU A 259 0.66 -6.65 12.64
C LEU A 259 0.40 -6.54 14.16
N LYS A 260 -0.75 -7.01 14.62
CA LYS A 260 -1.11 -7.03 16.04
C LYS A 260 -0.16 -7.92 16.85
N GLY A 261 0.15 -9.12 16.35
CA GLY A 261 1.15 -10.01 16.94
C GLY A 261 2.51 -9.32 17.01
N TRP A 262 2.97 -8.77 15.89
CA TRP A 262 4.27 -8.10 15.81
C TRP A 262 4.40 -6.92 16.80
N LEU A 263 3.40 -6.03 16.86
CA LEU A 263 3.40 -4.87 17.78
C LEU A 263 3.32 -5.29 19.26
N THR A 264 2.66 -6.41 19.57
CA THR A 264 2.59 -6.94 20.93
C THR A 264 3.96 -7.44 21.41
N GLU A 265 4.75 -8.02 20.51
CA GLU A 265 6.09 -8.55 20.82
C GLU A 265 7.19 -7.48 20.82
N HIS A 266 7.11 -6.50 19.90
CA HIS A 266 8.23 -5.60 19.61
C HIS A 266 8.11 -4.20 20.20
N VAL A 267 6.91 -3.76 20.63
CA VAL A 267 6.71 -2.42 21.20
C VAL A 267 6.54 -2.51 22.73
N PRO A 268 7.47 -1.98 23.54
CA PRO A 268 7.45 -2.11 24.99
C PRO A 268 6.25 -1.38 25.64
N GLY A 269 5.64 -1.99 26.67
CA GLY A 269 4.52 -1.41 27.44
C GLY A 269 3.12 -1.90 27.03
N ASN A 270 3.03 -2.88 26.13
CA ASN A 270 1.79 -3.29 25.47
C ASN A 270 1.03 -4.46 26.12
N HIS A 271 1.54 -5.07 27.19
CA HIS A 271 0.93 -6.28 27.79
C HIS A 271 -0.34 -6.00 28.60
N GLU A 272 -0.66 -4.73 28.87
CA GLU A 272 -1.89 -4.30 29.54
C GLU A 272 -2.65 -3.31 28.66
N LEU A 273 -3.43 -3.83 27.70
CA LEU A 273 -4.44 -3.05 27.00
C LEU A 273 -5.42 -2.46 28.03
N LYS A 274 -5.22 -1.21 28.45
CA LYS A 274 -6.22 -0.48 29.25
C LYS A 274 -7.43 -0.13 28.40
N ASP A 275 -8.59 -0.01 29.04
CA ASP A 275 -9.85 0.46 28.46
C ASP A 275 -9.66 1.81 27.76
N THR A 276 -9.35 1.77 26.47
CA THR A 276 -9.49 2.90 25.57
C THR A 276 -10.98 3.11 25.27
N ASN A 277 -11.43 4.37 25.26
CA ASN A 277 -12.78 4.73 24.83
C ASN A 277 -12.92 4.50 23.32
N VAL A 278 -13.19 3.24 22.94
CA VAL A 278 -13.24 2.77 21.55
C VAL A 278 -14.70 2.67 21.10
N GLU A 279 -15.03 3.39 20.04
CA GLU A 279 -16.30 3.29 19.32
C GLU A 279 -16.07 2.55 18.00
N VAL A 280 -16.72 1.39 17.86
CA VAL A 280 -16.69 0.62 16.60
C VAL A 280 -17.87 1.06 15.74
N TYR A 281 -17.62 1.90 14.73
CA TYR A 281 -18.68 2.51 13.92
C TYR A 281 -19.12 1.64 12.73
N PHE A 282 -18.32 0.63 12.34
CA PHE A 282 -18.67 -0.33 11.30
C PHE A 282 -18.13 -1.72 11.65
N LYS A 283 -18.96 -2.76 11.51
CA LYS A 283 -18.58 -4.15 11.76
C LYS A 283 -18.46 -4.92 10.46
N GLU A 284 -17.40 -5.71 10.30
CA GLU A 284 -17.14 -6.54 9.12
C GLU A 284 -18.32 -7.46 8.76
N GLU A 285 -19.05 -7.95 9.75
CA GLU A 285 -20.27 -8.76 9.61
C GLU A 285 -21.41 -8.04 8.87
N GLN A 286 -21.36 -6.71 8.77
CA GLN A 286 -22.33 -5.88 8.06
C GLN A 286 -22.05 -5.83 6.54
N ASP A 287 -20.86 -6.23 6.08
CA ASP A 287 -20.43 -6.19 4.66
C ASP A 287 -20.89 -7.43 3.85
N LYS A 288 -22.08 -7.97 4.16
CA LYS A 288 -22.56 -9.28 3.65
C LYS A 288 -22.66 -9.38 2.13
N HIS A 289 -22.90 -8.26 1.44
CA HIS A 289 -23.12 -8.24 -0.01
C HIS A 289 -21.85 -8.10 -0.84
N LEU A 290 -20.72 -7.78 -0.22
CA LEU A 290 -19.45 -7.50 -0.90
C LEU A 290 -18.35 -8.45 -0.48
N ASN A 291 -18.65 -9.53 0.26
CA ASN A 291 -17.65 -10.42 0.86
C ASN A 291 -16.61 -10.96 -0.15
N TYR A 292 -17.00 -11.20 -1.40
CA TYR A 292 -16.09 -11.64 -2.47
C TYR A 292 -15.21 -10.52 -3.06
N MET A 293 -15.63 -9.26 -2.94
CA MET A 293 -14.95 -8.08 -3.47
C MET A 293 -14.39 -7.17 -2.39
N SER A 294 -14.65 -7.44 -1.10
CA SER A 294 -14.30 -6.57 0.03
C SER A 294 -12.81 -6.25 0.05
N ARG A 295 -11.96 -7.25 -0.25
CA ARG A 295 -10.50 -7.11 -0.38
C ARG A 295 -10.05 -6.26 -1.58
N LEU A 296 -10.91 -6.08 -2.57
CA LEU A 296 -10.68 -5.27 -3.78
C LEU A 296 -11.26 -3.86 -3.67
N MET A 297 -11.92 -3.53 -2.58
CA MET A 297 -12.51 -2.22 -2.35
C MET A 297 -11.58 -1.35 -1.52
N ASN A 298 -11.60 -0.05 -1.80
CA ASN A 298 -10.86 0.92 -1.00
C ASN A 298 -11.48 1.00 0.42
N PRO A 299 -10.72 0.70 1.49
CA PRO A 299 -11.23 0.77 2.86
C PRO A 299 -11.70 2.16 3.29
N VAL A 300 -11.28 3.23 2.59
CA VAL A 300 -11.75 4.61 2.84
C VAL A 300 -13.28 4.72 2.82
N ARG A 301 -13.98 3.87 2.06
CA ARG A 301 -15.45 3.83 2.02
C ARG A 301 -16.11 3.67 3.39
N PHE A 302 -15.40 3.05 4.35
CA PHE A 302 -16.00 2.82 5.66
C PHE A 302 -16.18 4.13 6.44
N LEU A 303 -15.39 5.17 6.14
CA LEU A 303 -15.56 6.47 6.77
C LEU A 303 -16.92 7.10 6.50
N ASP A 304 -17.62 6.71 5.43
CA ASP A 304 -18.99 7.16 5.14
C ASP A 304 -20.01 6.71 6.20
N TYR A 305 -19.69 5.68 7.00
CA TYR A 305 -20.53 5.18 8.09
C TYR A 305 -20.22 5.86 9.43
N LEU A 306 -19.17 6.66 9.52
CA LEU A 306 -18.82 7.39 10.73
C LEU A 306 -19.66 8.66 10.83
N ASP A 307 -20.42 8.78 11.92
CA ASP A 307 -21.23 9.97 12.17
C ASP A 307 -20.35 11.15 12.61
N VAL A 308 -20.02 12.02 11.65
CA VAL A 308 -19.13 13.17 11.85
C VAL A 308 -19.73 14.20 12.81
N SER A 309 -21.06 14.24 12.99
CA SER A 309 -21.69 15.15 13.95
C SER A 309 -21.30 14.83 15.40
N LYS A 310 -21.06 13.54 15.70
CA LYS A 310 -20.59 13.08 17.01
C LYS A 310 -19.12 13.40 17.27
N LEU A 311 -18.33 13.64 16.23
CA LEU A 311 -16.91 13.97 16.34
C LEU A 311 -16.69 15.40 16.83
N ASN A 312 -17.62 16.31 16.53
CA ASN A 312 -17.46 17.75 16.75
C ASN A 312 -18.35 18.30 17.88
N GLY A 313 -18.70 17.47 18.87
CA GLY A 313 -19.39 17.91 20.08
C GLY A 313 -20.90 18.07 19.96
N GLY A 314 -21.54 17.29 19.08
CA GLY A 314 -22.96 17.40 18.71
C GLY A 314 -23.91 17.95 19.78
N GLU A 315 -24.43 19.16 19.55
CA GLU A 315 -25.72 19.55 20.09
C GLU A 315 -26.78 18.69 19.41
N VAL A 316 -27.20 17.64 20.10
CA VAL A 316 -28.42 16.92 19.75
C VAL A 316 -29.59 17.85 20.11
N ASN A 317 -30.00 18.71 19.16
CA ASN A 317 -31.36 19.24 19.18
C ASN A 317 -32.30 18.10 18.80
N GLU A 318 -32.60 17.25 19.77
CA GLU A 318 -33.78 16.39 19.75
C GLU A 318 -35.01 17.31 19.86
N THR A 319 -35.78 17.41 18.78
CA THR A 319 -37.18 17.85 18.80
C THR A 319 -38.06 16.74 18.27
#